data_AF-A0A7S4S4H5-F1
#
_entry.id   AF-A0A7S4S4H5-F1
#
_cell.length_a   1.000
_cell.length_b   1.000
_cell.length_c   1.000
_cell.angle_alpha   90.00
_cell.angle_beta   90.00
_cell.angle_gamma   90.00
#
_symmetry.space_group_name_H-M   'P 1'
#
loop_
_entity.id
_entity.type
_entity.pdbx_description
1 polymer ?
#
loop_
_entity_poly.entity_id
_entity_poly.type
_entity_poly.pdbx_seq_one_letter_code
_entity_poly.pdbx_strand_id
1 'polypeptide(L)'
;MHGSLVTSSLIRETTENESTNYGYKFGQEEETYNIVAAHGYFGRLIFQYASFNNSRALHFFLAAWPVIGIWLTAMGVSTMAFNLNGFNFNQSVVDSQGRVINTWADIINRADLGMEVMHERNAHNFPLDLASGDVLPVALTAPAVNG
;
A
#
# COMPACT_ATOMS: atom_id res chain seq x y z
N MET A 1 -2.77 11.50 -12.09
CA MET A 1 -2.32 11.44 -13.51
C MET A 1 -3.50 11.40 -14.48
N HIS A 2 -4.42 10.43 -14.41
CA HIS A 2 -5.55 10.36 -15.35
C HIS A 2 -6.39 11.65 -15.43
N GLY A 3 -6.87 12.16 -14.28
CA GLY A 3 -7.68 13.38 -14.23
C GLY A 3 -7.00 14.59 -14.88
N SER A 4 -5.70 14.81 -14.62
CA SER A 4 -4.97 15.94 -15.22
C SER A 4 -4.86 15.83 -16.74
N LEU A 5 -4.68 14.63 -17.31
CA LEU A 5 -4.62 14.43 -18.76
C LEU A 5 -5.99 14.67 -19.42
N VAL A 6 -7.06 14.16 -18.82
CA VAL A 6 -8.43 14.40 -19.30
C VAL A 6 -8.74 15.90 -19.27
N THR A 7 -8.53 16.58 -18.14
CA THR A 7 -8.80 18.03 -18.02
C THR A 7 -7.97 18.86 -19.00
N SER A 8 -6.72 18.47 -19.28
CA SER A 8 -5.86 19.20 -20.22
C SER A 8 -6.27 19.07 -21.70
N SER A 9 -7.19 18.17 -22.02
CA SER A 9 -7.59 17.84 -23.40
C SER A 9 -9.10 17.97 -23.63
N LEU A 10 -9.82 18.66 -22.75
CA LEU A 10 -11.24 18.98 -22.94
C LEU A 10 -11.45 19.76 -24.23
N ILE A 11 -12.50 19.40 -24.97
CA ILE A 11 -12.93 20.14 -26.15
C ILE A 11 -13.60 21.43 -25.67
N ARG A 12 -13.31 22.55 -26.35
CA ARG A 12 -13.84 23.87 -25.93
C ARG A 12 -15.30 24.00 -26.33
N GLU A 13 -16.19 23.86 -25.36
CA GLU A 13 -17.66 24.00 -25.52
C GLU A 13 -18.25 25.21 -24.75
N THR A 14 -17.41 25.96 -24.03
CA THR A 14 -17.85 27.12 -23.21
C THR A 14 -17.04 28.38 -23.50
N THR A 15 -17.55 29.50 -23.00
CA THR A 15 -16.84 30.79 -22.95
C THR A 15 -15.88 30.86 -21.76
N GLU A 16 -15.07 31.91 -21.70
CA GLU A 16 -14.14 32.17 -20.59
C GLU A 16 -14.84 32.67 -19.30
N ASN A 17 -16.10 33.12 -19.42
CA ASN A 17 -16.87 33.70 -18.33
C ASN A 17 -17.73 32.67 -17.58
N GLU A 18 -17.64 31.39 -17.95
CA GLU A 18 -18.38 30.29 -17.34
C GLU A 18 -17.47 29.08 -17.11
N SER A 19 -17.91 28.16 -16.24
CA SER A 19 -17.13 26.95 -15.94
C SER A 19 -17.09 25.99 -17.13
N THR A 20 -15.92 25.43 -17.43
CA THR A 20 -15.74 24.39 -18.46
C THR A 20 -16.59 23.14 -18.20
N ASN A 21 -16.98 22.87 -16.95
CA ASN A 21 -17.88 21.76 -16.62
C ASN A 21 -19.24 21.87 -17.31
N TYR A 22 -19.72 23.09 -17.62
CA TYR A 22 -20.98 23.29 -18.34
C TYR A 22 -20.92 22.85 -19.81
N GLY A 23 -19.72 22.62 -20.34
CA GLY A 23 -19.52 22.08 -21.69
C GLY A 23 -19.97 20.63 -21.83
N TYR A 24 -19.93 19.84 -20.75
CA TYR A 24 -20.47 18.49 -20.73
C TYR A 24 -21.97 18.50 -20.41
N LYS A 25 -22.76 17.73 -21.18
CA LYS A 25 -24.16 17.45 -20.90
C LYS A 25 -24.32 15.99 -20.48
N PHE A 26 -25.03 15.77 -19.39
CA PHE A 26 -25.27 14.42 -18.88
C PHE A 26 -26.01 13.56 -19.92
N GLY A 27 -25.41 12.43 -20.30
CA GLY A 27 -25.95 11.50 -21.28
C GLY A 27 -25.66 11.84 -22.75
N GLN A 28 -24.77 12.80 -23.03
CA GLN A 28 -24.31 13.04 -24.40
C GLN A 28 -23.58 11.82 -24.98
N GLU A 29 -23.69 11.62 -26.29
CA GLU A 29 -23.09 10.47 -26.98
C GLU A 29 -21.60 10.69 -27.29
N GLU A 30 -21.17 11.94 -27.47
CA GLU A 30 -19.80 12.28 -27.85
C GLU A 30 -18.87 12.40 -26.64
N GLU A 31 -17.62 12.00 -26.82
CA GLU A 31 -16.57 12.13 -25.82
C GLU A 31 -16.23 13.60 -25.55
N THR A 32 -16.09 13.98 -24.26
CA THR A 32 -15.87 15.40 -23.86
C THR A 32 -14.43 15.88 -24.00
N TYR A 33 -13.48 14.99 -24.31
CA TYR A 33 -12.05 15.28 -24.41
C TYR A 33 -11.39 14.54 -25.57
N ASN A 34 -10.26 15.05 -26.05
CA ASN A 34 -9.51 14.46 -27.14
C ASN A 34 -8.44 13.47 -26.63
N ILE A 35 -8.75 12.18 -26.66
CA ILE A 35 -7.82 11.12 -26.24
C ILE A 35 -6.53 11.07 -27.08
N VAL A 36 -6.59 11.43 -28.36
CA VAL A 36 -5.41 11.46 -29.25
C VAL A 36 -4.46 12.57 -28.83
N ALA A 37 -4.99 13.74 -28.44
CA ALA A 37 -4.20 14.84 -27.89
C ALA A 37 -3.56 14.45 -26.55
N ALA A 38 -4.34 13.85 -25.64
CA ALA A 38 -3.83 13.36 -24.35
C ALA A 38 -2.73 12.29 -24.53
N HIS A 39 -2.96 11.30 -25.40
CA HIS A 39 -1.99 10.27 -25.73
C HIS A 39 -0.73 10.87 -26.35
N GLY A 40 -0.88 11.81 -27.30
CA GLY A 40 0.24 12.48 -27.95
C GLY A 40 1.07 13.34 -27.01
N TYR A 41 0.45 14.01 -26.03
CA TYR A 41 1.18 14.71 -24.97
C TYR A 41 1.98 13.73 -24.11
N PHE A 42 1.31 12.72 -23.53
CA PHE A 42 1.94 11.81 -22.59
C PHE A 42 3.00 10.91 -23.25
N GLY A 43 2.77 10.50 -24.51
CA GLY A 43 3.72 9.73 -25.31
C GLY A 43 4.98 10.52 -25.67
N ARG A 44 4.92 11.86 -25.73
CA ARG A 44 6.11 12.72 -25.86
C ARG A 44 6.79 13.00 -24.52
N LEU A 45 6.02 13.02 -23.43
CA LEU A 45 6.55 13.25 -22.08
C LEU A 45 7.45 12.11 -21.60
N ILE A 46 7.05 10.85 -21.87
CA ILE A 46 7.78 9.65 -21.45
C ILE A 46 8.41 8.97 -22.67
N PHE A 47 7.62 8.18 -23.41
CA PHE A 47 7.91 7.68 -24.76
C PHE A 47 6.62 7.06 -25.32
N GLN A 48 6.51 6.94 -26.65
CA GLN A 48 5.23 6.67 -27.33
C GLN A 48 4.50 5.42 -26.83
N TYR A 49 5.22 4.33 -26.57
CA TYR A 49 4.64 3.06 -26.13
C TYR A 49 4.29 3.01 -24.63
N ALA A 50 4.73 3.97 -23.81
CA ALA A 50 4.34 4.08 -22.40
C ALA A 50 2.94 4.68 -22.21
N SER A 51 2.31 5.16 -23.28
CA SER A 51 1.02 5.84 -23.25
C SER A 51 -0.10 4.95 -23.76
N PHE A 52 -1.26 5.01 -23.10
CA PHE A 52 -2.46 4.32 -23.55
C PHE A 52 -3.13 5.10 -24.69
N ASN A 53 -3.38 4.43 -25.82
CA ASN A 53 -4.20 4.95 -26.91
C ASN A 53 -5.60 4.29 -26.98
N ASN A 54 -5.84 3.27 -26.14
CA ASN A 54 -7.12 2.60 -25.98
C ASN A 54 -7.70 2.91 -24.59
N SER A 55 -8.83 3.63 -24.57
CA SER A 55 -9.51 4.03 -23.32
C SER A 55 -9.90 2.85 -22.44
N ARG A 56 -10.33 1.72 -23.03
CA ARG A 56 -10.74 0.53 -22.25
C ARG A 56 -9.55 -0.08 -21.51
N ALA A 57 -8.40 -0.17 -22.19
CA ALA A 57 -7.18 -0.68 -21.57
C ALA A 57 -6.68 0.25 -20.44
N LEU A 58 -6.75 1.56 -20.65
CA LEU A 58 -6.43 2.56 -19.63
C LEU A 58 -7.30 2.37 -18.38
N HIS A 59 -8.63 2.33 -18.53
CA HIS A 59 -9.54 2.22 -17.40
C HIS A 59 -9.45 0.85 -16.71
N PHE A 60 -9.22 -0.23 -17.47
CA PHE A 60 -8.91 -1.53 -16.89
C PHE A 60 -7.64 -1.47 -16.03
N PHE A 61 -6.58 -0.83 -16.51
CA PHE A 61 -5.35 -0.68 -15.74
C PHE A 61 -5.55 0.16 -14.47
N LEU A 62 -6.30 1.27 -14.56
CA LEU A 62 -6.64 2.11 -13.40
C LEU A 62 -7.41 1.34 -12.31
N ALA A 63 -8.25 0.38 -12.70
CA ALA A 63 -8.93 -0.50 -11.76
C ALA A 63 -8.01 -1.61 -11.23
N ALA A 64 -7.31 -2.31 -12.13
CA ALA A 64 -6.50 -3.47 -11.79
C ALA A 64 -5.31 -3.12 -10.87
N TRP A 65 -4.64 -2.00 -11.12
CA TRP A 65 -3.42 -1.62 -10.39
C TRP A 65 -3.62 -1.54 -8.86
N PRO A 66 -4.55 -0.71 -8.32
CA PRO A 66 -4.78 -0.65 -6.89
C PRO A 66 -5.42 -1.94 -6.34
N VAL A 67 -6.31 -2.59 -7.10
CA VAL A 67 -7.02 -3.79 -6.65
C VAL A 67 -6.05 -4.95 -6.40
N ILE A 68 -5.15 -5.22 -7.35
CA ILE A 68 -4.14 -6.27 -7.20
C ILE A 68 -3.21 -5.96 -6.02
N GLY A 69 -2.83 -4.68 -5.82
CA GLY A 69 -2.04 -4.26 -4.67
C GLY A 69 -2.71 -4.58 -3.34
N ILE A 70 -3.99 -4.27 -3.19
CA ILE A 70 -4.76 -4.58 -1.97
C ILE A 70 -4.94 -6.09 -1.78
N TRP A 71 -5.15 -6.86 -2.85
CA TRP A 71 -5.20 -8.32 -2.76
C TRP A 71 -3.88 -8.90 -2.23
N LEU A 72 -2.74 -8.42 -2.72
CA LEU A 72 -1.43 -8.86 -2.22
C LEU A 72 -1.23 -8.51 -0.74
N THR A 73 -1.64 -7.30 -0.31
CA THR A 73 -1.60 -6.91 1.11
C THR A 73 -2.48 -7.82 1.98
N ALA A 74 -3.70 -8.13 1.52
CA ALA A 74 -4.61 -9.02 2.23
C ALA A 74 -4.02 -10.43 2.37
N MET A 75 -3.47 -10.99 1.28
CA MET A 75 -2.77 -12.27 1.32
C MET A 75 -1.54 -12.24 2.24
N GLY A 76 -0.80 -11.13 2.28
CA GLY A 76 0.31 -10.93 3.21
C GLY A 76 -0.12 -11.03 4.68
N VAL A 77 -1.21 -10.35 5.06
CA VAL A 77 -1.76 -10.46 6.43
C VAL A 77 -2.27 -11.88 6.71
N SER A 78 -2.97 -12.50 5.76
CA SER A 78 -3.48 -13.87 5.92
C SER A 78 -2.38 -14.91 6.07
N THR A 79 -1.19 -14.69 5.52
CA THR A 79 -0.04 -15.60 5.67
C THR A 79 0.74 -15.35 6.96
N MET A 80 0.95 -14.07 7.34
CA MET A 80 1.55 -13.71 8.63
C MET A 80 0.69 -14.17 9.82
N ALA A 81 -0.62 -14.32 9.65
CA ALA A 81 -1.51 -14.92 10.65
C ALA A 81 -1.12 -16.37 11.06
N PHE A 82 -0.36 -17.07 10.21
CA PHE A 82 0.20 -18.39 10.50
C PHE A 82 1.72 -18.33 10.76
N ASN A 83 2.21 -17.19 11.23
CA ASN A 83 3.61 -16.94 11.59
C ASN A 83 4.61 -17.08 10.42
N LEU A 84 4.13 -17.02 9.17
CA LEU A 84 5.00 -16.88 8.00
C LEU A 84 5.30 -15.39 7.79
N ASN A 85 6.37 -14.93 8.43
CA ASN A 85 6.71 -13.52 8.53
C ASN A 85 7.52 -13.00 7.33
N GLY A 86 7.77 -11.68 7.32
CA GLY A 86 8.64 -11.03 6.36
C GLY A 86 10.10 -11.48 6.43
N PHE A 87 10.92 -10.95 5.53
CA PHE A 87 12.35 -11.28 5.49
C PHE A 87 13.06 -10.89 6.78
N ASN A 88 13.94 -11.78 7.26
CA ASN A 88 14.84 -11.53 8.38
C ASN A 88 16.27 -11.46 7.85
N PHE A 89 16.87 -10.28 7.93
CA PHE A 89 18.26 -10.03 7.54
C PHE A 89 19.14 -9.58 8.72
N ASN A 90 18.77 -9.99 9.94
CA ASN A 90 19.53 -9.66 11.13
C ASN A 90 20.96 -10.22 11.02
N GLN A 91 21.95 -9.35 11.21
CA GLN A 91 23.37 -9.69 11.17
C GLN A 91 23.82 -10.35 9.86
N SER A 92 23.13 -10.07 8.75
CA SER A 92 23.40 -10.74 7.46
C SER A 92 24.71 -10.33 6.78
N VAL A 93 25.36 -9.25 7.23
CA VAL A 93 26.64 -8.78 6.69
C VAL A 93 27.72 -8.92 7.76
N VAL A 94 28.81 -9.61 7.41
CA VAL A 94 29.92 -9.93 8.31
C VAL A 94 31.24 -9.62 7.62
N ASP A 95 32.20 -9.07 8.36
CA ASP A 95 33.55 -8.83 7.85
C ASP A 95 34.41 -10.11 7.82
N SER A 96 35.63 -10.01 7.28
CA SER A 96 36.56 -11.15 7.22
C SER A 96 37.00 -11.70 8.59
N GLN A 97 36.77 -10.96 9.68
CA GLN A 97 37.08 -11.36 11.04
C GLN A 97 35.87 -11.95 11.77
N GLY A 98 34.72 -12.08 11.11
CA GLY A 98 33.50 -12.59 11.73
C GLY A 98 32.71 -11.53 12.50
N ARG A 99 33.02 -10.24 12.35
CA ARG A 99 32.30 -9.16 13.04
C ARG A 99 31.10 -8.71 12.21
N VAL A 100 29.97 -8.54 12.87
CA VAL A 100 28.73 -8.05 12.24
C VAL A 100 28.91 -6.59 11.84
N ILE A 101 28.56 -6.29 10.59
CA ILE A 101 28.42 -4.93 10.09
C ILE A 101 26.92 -4.63 10.01
N ASN A 102 26.43 -3.77 10.91
CA ASN A 102 25.01 -3.42 10.94
C ASN A 102 24.56 -2.74 9.64
N THR A 103 23.36 -3.09 9.22
CA THR A 103 22.64 -2.54 8.08
C THR A 103 21.37 -1.83 8.53
N TRP A 104 20.57 -1.32 7.59
CA TRP A 104 19.23 -0.80 7.90
C TRP A 104 18.30 -1.87 8.49
N ALA A 105 18.47 -3.14 8.14
CA ALA A 105 17.67 -4.23 8.72
C ALA A 105 17.92 -4.37 10.23
N ASP A 106 19.19 -4.23 10.66
CA ASP A 106 19.55 -4.30 12.09
C ASP A 106 19.01 -3.11 12.89
N ILE A 107 18.83 -1.95 12.24
CA ILE A 107 18.18 -0.78 12.86
C ILE A 107 16.67 -1.00 13.00
N ILE A 108 16.02 -1.55 11.98
CA ILE A 108 14.59 -1.94 12.05
C ILE A 108 14.38 -2.96 13.18
N ASN A 109 15.22 -3.99 13.26
CA ASN A 109 15.15 -4.99 14.32
C ASN A 109 15.27 -4.38 15.73
N ARG A 110 16.04 -3.30 15.93
CA ARG A 110 16.09 -2.60 17.23
C ARG A 110 14.79 -1.87 17.55
N ALA A 111 14.12 -1.30 16.56
CA ALA A 111 12.81 -0.70 16.74
C ALA A 111 11.76 -1.78 17.08
N ASP A 112 11.80 -2.90 16.37
CA ASP A 112 10.90 -4.05 16.59
C ASP A 112 11.08 -4.62 18.01
N LEU A 113 12.32 -4.81 18.47
CA LEU A 113 12.62 -5.20 19.85
C LEU A 113 12.03 -4.23 20.88
N GLY A 114 12.07 -2.92 20.59
CA GLY A 114 11.47 -1.90 21.45
C GLY A 114 9.95 -2.04 21.56
N MET A 115 9.28 -2.46 20.48
CA MET A 115 7.85 -2.76 20.50
C MET A 115 7.56 -4.06 21.24
N GLU A 116 8.31 -5.14 20.93
CA GLU A 116 8.16 -6.47 21.53
C GLU A 116 8.22 -6.43 23.06
N VAL A 117 9.26 -5.80 23.63
CA VAL A 117 9.47 -5.79 25.09
C VAL A 117 8.48 -4.90 25.85
N MET A 118 7.78 -4.01 25.16
CA MET A 118 6.82 -3.07 25.77
C MET A 118 5.36 -3.45 25.52
N HIS A 119 5.08 -4.24 24.47
CA HIS A 119 3.75 -4.71 24.14
C HIS A 119 3.21 -5.63 25.24
N GLU A 120 1.93 -5.46 25.58
CA GLU A 120 1.25 -6.29 26.59
C GLU A 120 2.06 -6.48 27.91
N ARG A 121 2.63 -5.38 28.43
CA ARG A 121 3.57 -5.33 29.58
C ARG A 121 3.25 -6.16 30.84
N ASN A 122 2.01 -6.60 31.02
CA ASN A 122 1.55 -7.38 32.17
C ASN A 122 0.94 -8.76 31.79
N ALA A 123 1.00 -9.17 30.52
CA ALA A 123 0.38 -10.41 30.05
C ALA A 123 1.34 -11.61 30.04
N HIS A 124 2.64 -11.35 29.94
CA HIS A 124 3.65 -12.39 29.75
C HIS A 124 4.32 -12.80 31.06
N ASN A 125 4.22 -14.09 31.41
CA ASN A 125 4.91 -14.71 32.56
C ASN A 125 6.11 -15.59 32.14
N PHE A 126 6.24 -15.86 30.84
CA PHE A 126 7.28 -16.68 30.24
C PHE A 126 8.12 -15.84 29.27
N PRO A 127 9.39 -16.20 29.03
CA PRO A 127 10.32 -15.38 28.25
C PRO A 127 10.09 -15.45 26.73
N LEU A 128 9.24 -16.34 26.24
CA LEU A 128 8.94 -16.50 24.81
C LEU A 128 7.45 -16.22 24.57
N ASP A 129 7.17 -15.26 23.70
CA ASP A 129 5.82 -14.99 23.21
C ASP A 129 5.48 -15.97 22.09
N LEU A 130 4.85 -17.08 22.46
CA LEU A 130 4.39 -18.10 21.54
C LEU A 130 2.89 -18.31 21.73
N ALA A 131 2.13 -18.16 20.66
CA ALA A 131 0.72 -18.50 20.63
C ALA A 131 0.52 -19.95 20.14
N SER A 132 0.87 -20.93 20.98
CA SER A 132 0.55 -22.34 20.73
C SER A 132 -0.01 -23.00 22.00
N GLY A 133 -1.29 -23.34 22.01
CA GLY A 133 -1.94 -23.99 23.13
C GLY A 133 -3.46 -23.80 23.14
N ASP A 134 -4.14 -24.50 24.03
CA ASP A 134 -5.57 -24.31 24.28
C ASP A 134 -5.83 -22.94 24.92
N VAL A 135 -6.97 -22.34 24.60
CA VAL A 135 -7.38 -21.04 25.18
C VAL A 135 -7.43 -21.17 26.71
N LEU A 136 -6.53 -20.49 27.40
CA LEU A 136 -6.57 -20.43 28.86
C LEU A 136 -7.84 -19.69 29.32
N PRO A 137 -8.58 -20.21 30.31
CA PRO A 137 -9.77 -19.53 30.81
C PRO A 137 -9.37 -18.17 31.41
N VAL A 138 -10.06 -17.12 30.97
CA VAL A 138 -9.89 -15.77 31.50
C VAL A 138 -10.23 -15.79 32.99
N ALA A 139 -9.31 -15.33 33.84
CA ALA A 139 -9.58 -15.15 35.26
C ALA A 139 -10.62 -14.03 35.43
N LEU A 140 -11.88 -14.41 35.69
CA LEU A 140 -13.00 -13.49 35.92
C LEU A 140 -12.97 -12.84 37.32
N THR A 141 -12.05 -13.28 38.18
CA THR A 141 -11.92 -12.81 39.56
C THR A 141 -10.49 -12.38 39.83
N ALA A 142 -10.33 -11.15 40.33
CA ALA A 142 -9.03 -10.64 40.76
C ALA A 142 -8.52 -11.46 41.96
N PRO A 143 -7.21 -11.70 42.09
CA PRO A 143 -6.63 -12.35 43.26
C PRO A 143 -6.96 -11.55 44.53
N ALA A 144 -7.40 -12.22 45.58
CA ALA A 144 -7.60 -11.58 46.87
C ALA A 144 -6.23 -11.15 47.41
N VAL A 145 -6.02 -9.84 47.57
CA VAL A 145 -4.87 -9.30 48.29
C VAL A 145 -5.15 -9.48 49.78
N ASN A 146 -4.60 -10.54 50.37
CA ASN A 146 -4.59 -10.68 51.82
C ASN A 146 -3.45 -9.81 52.36
N GLY A 147 -3.83 -8.70 53.00
CA GLY A 147 -2.92 -7.84 53.77
C GLY A 147 -2.63 -8.38 55.16
#